data_AF-A0A453EGJ7-F1
#
_entry.id   AF-A0A453EGJ7-F1
#
_cell.length_a   1.000
_cell.length_b   1.000
_cell.length_c   1.000
_cell.angle_alpha   90.00
_cell.angle_beta   90.00
_cell.angle_gamma   90.00
#
_symmetry.space_group_name_H-M   'P 1'
#
loop_
_entity.id
_entity.type
_entity.pdbx_description
1 polymer ?
#
loop_
_entity_poly.entity_id
_entity_poly.type
_entity_poly.pdbx_seq_one_letter_code
_entity_poly.pdbx_strand_id
1 'polypeptide(L)'
;YFLGVRFRNMGHSPTFWLGDRVVITDLSAASLEIFADSLYIKQNGASLRCMPSPGGNVSSAAVAVLLDNGNLVVRDQGNSSLVLWQSFDYPSDALLPGARLGLDKDTGKNVSLTFKSFSHNGSLSVDANRRNGFVLTTDGHANRGTFPAWMVSSQDNGSSLLLSHTEGPNSTEFLQFHLGQVSLMRYSEPDHAANGTGGWVARWSFPSDCKSGGFFCGDFGACTGSGKCGCVDGFTPSYPIEWGLGYFANGCSRSIPLSCESGGQTEHDDSFAPLDKLQGLPYNAQDEVAGTDEDCRAACRRKCYCIAYSYGHGCKLW
;
A
#
# COMPACT_ATOMS: atom_id res chain seq x y z
N TYR A 1 -10.82 -17.18 -7.16
CA TYR A 1 -10.35 -17.64 -5.83
C TYR A 1 -8.84 -17.47 -5.73
N PHE A 2 -8.28 -17.42 -4.53
CA PHE A 2 -6.84 -17.29 -4.29
C PHE A 2 -6.46 -18.09 -3.04
N LEU A 3 -5.20 -18.53 -2.93
CA LEU A 3 -4.68 -19.16 -1.72
C LEU A 3 -4.26 -18.09 -0.70
N GLY A 4 -4.76 -18.21 0.52
CA GLY A 4 -4.50 -17.25 1.60
C GLY A 4 -4.67 -17.87 2.98
N VAL A 5 -4.17 -17.16 3.99
CA VAL A 5 -4.40 -17.45 5.41
C VAL A 5 -5.39 -16.43 5.97
N ARG A 6 -6.15 -16.81 7.00
CA ARG A 6 -7.08 -15.91 7.70
C ARG A 6 -7.19 -16.31 9.16
N PHE A 7 -7.60 -15.39 10.02
CA PHE A 7 -7.99 -15.72 11.37
C PHE A 7 -9.28 -16.55 11.37
N ARG A 8 -9.25 -17.70 12.05
CA ARG A 8 -10.34 -18.67 12.03
C ARG A 8 -11.58 -18.19 12.78
N ASN A 9 -11.39 -17.63 13.98
CA ASN A 9 -12.45 -17.33 14.95
C ASN A 9 -12.74 -15.82 15.04
N MET A 10 -12.93 -15.15 13.90
CA MET A 10 -13.30 -13.74 13.83
C MET A 10 -14.42 -13.51 12.82
N GLY A 11 -15.40 -12.66 13.17
CA GLY A 11 -16.53 -12.32 12.29
C GLY A 11 -16.10 -11.61 11.00
N HIS A 12 -15.08 -10.74 11.09
CA HIS A 12 -14.46 -10.06 9.94
C HIS A 12 -12.94 -10.25 9.98
N SER A 13 -12.47 -11.37 9.44
CA SER A 13 -11.03 -11.61 9.29
C SER A 13 -10.50 -10.96 8.02
N PRO A 14 -9.37 -10.22 8.08
CA PRO A 14 -8.55 -9.92 6.92
C PRO A 14 -8.06 -11.21 6.29
N THR A 15 -7.78 -11.17 4.99
CA THR A 15 -7.18 -12.29 4.26
C THR A 15 -5.75 -11.96 3.91
N PHE A 16 -4.82 -12.83 4.31
CA PHE A 16 -3.40 -12.71 4.07
C PHE A 16 -3.03 -13.57 2.87
N TRP A 17 -2.78 -12.93 1.74
CA TRP A 17 -2.45 -13.64 0.50
C TRP A 17 -0.98 -14.01 0.44
N LEU A 18 -0.70 -15.17 -0.16
CA LEU A 18 0.67 -15.60 -0.40
C LEU A 18 1.13 -15.17 -1.79
N GLY A 19 2.23 -14.43 -1.86
CA GLY A 19 2.87 -13.98 -3.10
C GLY A 19 1.95 -13.15 -4.02
N ASP A 20 2.11 -13.33 -5.34
CA ASP A 20 1.46 -12.52 -6.38
C ASP A 20 -0.04 -12.81 -6.61
N ARG A 21 -0.74 -13.42 -5.64
CA ARG A 21 -2.19 -13.75 -5.75
C ARG A 21 -2.51 -14.56 -7.03
N VAL A 22 -2.15 -15.84 -7.02
CA VAL A 22 -2.49 -16.75 -8.13
C VAL A 22 -4.00 -16.95 -8.24
N VAL A 23 -4.57 -16.54 -9.37
CA VAL A 23 -6.01 -16.67 -9.64
C VAL A 23 -6.35 -18.14 -9.87
N ILE A 24 -7.25 -18.67 -9.05
CA ILE A 24 -7.91 -19.96 -9.20
C ILE A 24 -9.33 -19.71 -9.72
N THR A 25 -9.61 -20.15 -10.93
CA THR A 25 -10.90 -19.95 -11.63
C THR A 25 -11.97 -20.97 -11.23
N ASP A 26 -11.64 -22.26 -11.26
CA ASP A 26 -12.42 -23.38 -10.75
C ASP A 26 -11.79 -23.90 -9.44
N LEU A 27 -12.52 -23.71 -8.34
CA LEU A 27 -12.11 -24.16 -7.01
C LEU A 27 -12.28 -25.67 -6.83
N SER A 28 -13.27 -26.28 -7.48
CA SER A 28 -13.57 -27.71 -7.33
C SER A 28 -12.48 -28.61 -7.95
N ALA A 29 -11.79 -28.08 -8.96
CA ALA A 29 -10.66 -28.73 -9.61
C ALA A 29 -9.28 -28.27 -9.09
N ALA A 30 -9.25 -27.45 -8.03
CA ALA A 30 -8.00 -26.92 -7.47
C ALA A 30 -7.48 -27.78 -6.32
N SER A 31 -6.16 -27.93 -6.24
CA SER A 31 -5.49 -28.66 -5.16
C SER A 31 -4.21 -27.94 -4.73
N LEU A 32 -3.87 -28.12 -3.44
CA LEU A 32 -2.58 -27.73 -2.87
C LEU A 32 -1.82 -29.02 -2.59
N GLU A 33 -0.71 -29.25 -3.28
CA GLU A 33 0.02 -30.51 -3.27
C GLU A 33 1.50 -30.31 -2.99
N ILE A 34 2.11 -31.27 -2.30
CA ILE A 34 3.57 -31.35 -2.17
C ILE A 34 4.06 -32.40 -3.14
N PHE A 35 5.07 -32.05 -3.93
CA PHE A 35 5.76 -33.01 -4.79
C PHE A 35 7.27 -32.83 -4.59
N ALA A 36 7.93 -33.92 -4.22
CA ALA A 36 9.29 -33.93 -3.70
C ALA A 36 9.45 -32.99 -2.49
N ASP A 37 10.04 -31.81 -2.70
CA ASP A 37 10.40 -30.81 -1.70
C ASP A 37 9.69 -29.46 -1.90
N SER A 38 8.76 -29.41 -2.87
CA SER A 38 8.16 -28.18 -3.38
C SER A 38 6.65 -28.19 -3.24
N LEU A 39 6.07 -27.02 -2.97
CA LEU A 39 4.62 -26.84 -2.81
C LEU A 39 4.01 -26.31 -4.11
N TYR A 40 2.91 -26.91 -4.54
CA TYR A 40 2.24 -26.61 -5.80
C TYR A 40 0.79 -26.22 -5.58
N ILE A 41 0.39 -25.12 -6.23
CA ILE A 41 -1.02 -24.83 -6.48
C ILE A 41 -1.33 -25.39 -7.86
N LYS A 42 -2.24 -26.36 -7.93
CA LYS A 42 -2.68 -26.99 -9.18
C LYS A 42 -4.15 -26.74 -9.45
N GLN A 43 -4.52 -26.81 -10.72
CA GLN A 43 -5.90 -26.79 -11.19
C GLN A 43 -6.03 -27.68 -12.41
N ASN A 44 -7.02 -28.58 -12.42
CA ASN A 44 -7.20 -29.57 -13.49
C ASN A 44 -5.91 -30.39 -13.77
N GLY A 45 -5.14 -30.69 -12.72
CA GLY A 45 -3.84 -31.37 -12.81
C GLY A 45 -2.68 -30.52 -13.33
N ALA A 46 -2.94 -29.32 -13.87
CA ALA A 46 -1.91 -28.39 -14.31
C ALA A 46 -1.37 -27.54 -13.16
N SER A 47 -0.07 -27.28 -13.15
CA SER A 47 0.56 -26.42 -12.12
C SER A 47 0.33 -24.95 -12.44
N LEU A 48 -0.41 -24.25 -11.57
CA LEU A 48 -0.62 -22.81 -11.64
C LEU A 48 0.59 -22.05 -11.05
N ARG A 49 1.14 -22.55 -9.94
CA ARG A 49 2.35 -22.00 -9.32
C ARG A 49 3.12 -23.06 -8.55
N CYS A 50 4.44 -22.98 -8.66
CA CYS A 50 5.39 -23.72 -7.84
C CYS A 50 6.03 -22.77 -6.82
N MET A 51 6.13 -23.22 -5.57
CA MET A 51 6.88 -22.61 -4.48
C MET A 51 8.10 -23.50 -4.23
N PRO A 52 9.21 -23.26 -4.94
CA PRO A 52 10.35 -24.17 -4.94
C PRO A 52 11.16 -24.07 -3.65
N SER A 53 11.80 -25.17 -3.27
CA SER A 53 12.89 -25.15 -2.30
C SER A 53 14.14 -24.47 -2.90
N PRO A 54 15.05 -23.91 -2.09
CA PRO A 54 16.27 -23.26 -2.58
C PRO A 54 17.31 -24.21 -3.24
N GLY A 55 16.99 -25.49 -3.47
CA GLY A 55 17.87 -26.43 -4.16
C GLY A 55 18.98 -26.97 -3.25
N GLY A 56 18.91 -28.26 -2.96
CA GLY A 56 19.89 -29.03 -2.21
C GLY A 56 19.54 -30.51 -2.29
N ASN A 57 20.47 -31.40 -1.93
CA ASN A 57 20.22 -32.84 -1.81
C ASN A 57 19.23 -33.11 -0.67
N VAL A 58 17.95 -32.79 -0.86
CA VAL A 58 16.89 -33.07 0.11
C VAL A 58 16.21 -34.36 -0.33
N SER A 59 16.78 -35.47 0.12
CA SER A 59 16.35 -36.85 -0.18
C SER A 59 15.16 -37.29 0.70
N SER A 60 14.43 -36.37 1.31
CA SER A 60 13.52 -36.67 2.41
C SER A 60 12.12 -36.13 2.14
N ALA A 61 11.11 -36.87 2.63
CA ALA A 61 9.71 -36.53 2.46
C ALA A 61 9.43 -35.15 3.08
N ALA A 62 8.84 -34.23 2.30
CA ALA A 62 8.49 -32.91 2.78
C ALA A 62 7.03 -32.87 3.28
N VAL A 63 6.78 -31.98 4.25
CA VAL A 63 5.45 -31.73 4.80
C VAL A 63 5.16 -30.24 4.86
N ALA A 64 3.93 -29.86 4.54
CA ALA A 64 3.43 -28.49 4.67
C ALA A 64 2.71 -28.35 6.00
N VAL A 65 3.11 -27.35 6.79
CA VAL A 65 2.58 -27.10 8.13
C VAL A 65 2.24 -25.63 8.26
N LEU A 66 1.01 -25.34 8.67
CA LEU A 66 0.62 -23.99 9.09
C LEU A 66 0.97 -23.83 10.57
N LEU A 67 1.91 -22.93 10.87
CA LEU A 67 2.34 -22.62 12.24
C LEU A 67 1.33 -21.69 12.94
N ASP A 68 1.38 -21.63 14.28
CA ASP A 68 0.48 -20.81 15.11
C ASP A 68 0.60 -19.31 14.83
N ASN A 69 1.77 -18.85 14.36
CA ASN A 69 1.99 -17.47 13.95
C ASN A 69 1.43 -17.15 12.53
N GLY A 70 0.79 -18.12 11.87
CA GLY A 70 0.24 -18.01 10.53
C GLY A 70 1.24 -18.26 9.40
N ASN A 71 2.50 -18.56 9.70
CA ASN A 71 3.49 -18.92 8.68
C ASN A 71 3.21 -20.34 8.16
N LEU A 72 2.84 -20.45 6.88
CA LEU A 72 2.81 -21.72 6.16
C LEU A 72 4.24 -22.08 5.75
N VAL A 73 4.75 -23.20 6.26
CA VAL A 73 6.10 -23.69 5.95
C VAL A 73 6.04 -25.04 5.25
N VAL A 74 6.93 -25.23 4.28
CA VAL A 74 7.32 -26.57 3.80
C VAL A 74 8.62 -26.90 4.51
N ARG A 75 8.64 -28.02 5.22
CA ARG A 75 9.81 -28.47 5.97
C ARG A 75 10.03 -29.95 5.80
N ASP A 76 11.23 -30.38 6.14
CA ASP A 76 11.56 -31.79 6.17
C ASP A 76 10.69 -32.55 7.21
N GLN A 77 10.23 -33.75 6.84
CA GLN A 77 9.42 -34.58 7.72
C GLN A 77 10.26 -35.21 8.85
N GLY A 78 11.55 -35.51 8.60
CA GLY A 78 12.46 -36.11 9.59
C GLY A 78 13.14 -35.09 10.51
N ASN A 79 13.36 -33.87 10.03
CA ASN A 79 14.00 -32.78 10.74
C ASN A 79 13.16 -31.50 10.62
N SER A 80 12.33 -31.25 11.62
CA SER A 80 11.45 -30.06 11.67
C SER A 80 12.17 -28.71 11.60
N SER A 81 13.46 -28.68 11.90
CA SER A 81 14.28 -27.46 11.86
C SER A 81 14.70 -27.10 10.44
N LEU A 82 14.65 -28.04 9.50
CA LEU A 82 14.99 -27.80 8.10
C LEU A 82 13.76 -27.28 7.35
N VAL A 83 13.61 -25.95 7.32
CA VAL A 83 12.60 -25.25 6.54
C VAL A 83 13.08 -25.12 5.10
N LEU A 84 12.31 -25.66 4.16
CA LEU A 84 12.59 -25.67 2.73
C LEU A 84 11.96 -24.47 2.03
N TRP A 85 10.80 -24.03 2.51
CA TRP A 85 10.11 -22.86 1.99
C TRP A 85 9.20 -22.29 3.09
N GLN A 86 9.00 -20.97 3.11
CA GLN A 86 8.05 -20.33 4.02
C GLN A 86 7.27 -19.19 3.37
N SER A 87 6.01 -19.04 3.79
CA SER A 87 5.12 -18.00 3.29
C SER A 87 5.55 -16.59 3.69
N PHE A 88 6.21 -16.42 4.83
CA PHE A 88 6.68 -15.12 5.32
C PHE A 88 7.74 -14.46 4.43
N ASP A 89 8.42 -15.23 3.57
CA ASP A 89 9.35 -14.69 2.58
C ASP A 89 8.64 -14.05 1.38
N TYR A 90 7.33 -14.31 1.21
CA TYR A 90 6.53 -13.89 0.07
C TYR A 90 5.21 -13.23 0.51
N PRO A 91 5.25 -12.16 1.32
CA PRO A 91 4.04 -11.45 1.70
C PRO A 91 3.46 -10.66 0.51
N SER A 92 2.16 -10.40 0.55
CA SER A 92 1.49 -9.49 -0.39
C SER A 92 1.44 -8.09 0.20
N ASP A 93 0.26 -7.64 0.62
CA ASP A 93 -0.04 -6.32 1.17
C ASP A 93 -0.12 -6.31 2.70
N ALA A 94 0.19 -7.42 3.35
CA ALA A 94 0.15 -7.53 4.81
C ALA A 94 1.27 -8.42 5.35
N LEU A 95 1.72 -8.09 6.57
CA LEU A 95 2.78 -8.79 7.29
C LEU A 95 2.28 -9.17 8.69
N LEU A 96 2.32 -10.46 9.00
CA LEU A 96 1.96 -10.95 10.33
C LEU A 96 3.12 -10.73 11.32
N PRO A 97 2.82 -10.60 12.64
CA PRO A 97 3.85 -10.48 13.66
C PRO A 97 4.85 -11.64 13.63
N GLY A 98 6.12 -11.34 13.88
CA GLY A 98 7.21 -12.32 13.81
C GLY A 98 7.80 -12.53 12.40
N ALA A 99 7.18 -11.98 11.35
CA ALA A 99 7.80 -11.91 10.04
C ALA A 99 8.83 -10.77 9.98
N ARG A 100 9.81 -10.92 9.07
CA ARG A 100 10.85 -9.93 8.82
C ARG A 100 10.49 -9.09 7.59
N LEU A 101 10.81 -7.81 7.65
CA LEU A 101 10.84 -6.92 6.48
C LEU A 101 12.32 -6.68 6.12
N GLY A 102 12.67 -6.70 4.84
CA GLY A 102 14.05 -6.54 4.34
C GLY A 102 14.79 -7.86 4.12
N LEU A 103 16.11 -7.81 4.05
CA LEU A 103 16.97 -8.96 3.76
C LEU A 103 17.02 -9.92 4.96
N ASP A 104 16.30 -11.03 4.84
CA ASP A 104 16.42 -12.18 5.71
C ASP A 104 17.74 -12.90 5.40
N LYS A 105 18.64 -12.97 6.38
CA LYS A 105 19.95 -13.61 6.24
C LYS A 105 19.87 -15.13 6.31
N ASP A 106 18.82 -15.67 6.94
CA ASP A 106 18.61 -17.10 7.08
C ASP A 106 18.12 -17.69 5.75
N THR A 107 17.22 -16.98 5.05
CA THR A 107 16.66 -17.44 3.76
C THR A 107 17.30 -16.78 2.53
N GLY A 108 18.05 -15.70 2.71
CA GLY A 108 18.62 -14.89 1.64
C GLY A 108 17.59 -14.07 0.86
N LYS A 109 16.34 -14.01 1.32
CA LYS A 109 15.24 -13.31 0.62
C LYS A 109 15.14 -11.86 1.09
N ASN A 110 14.92 -10.95 0.15
CA ASN A 110 14.64 -9.55 0.45
C ASN A 110 13.11 -9.35 0.51
N VAL A 111 12.56 -9.31 1.71
CA VAL A 111 11.12 -9.26 1.96
C VAL A 111 10.61 -7.83 1.87
N SER A 112 9.59 -7.61 1.07
CA SER A 112 8.91 -6.30 0.92
C SER A 112 7.41 -6.52 0.80
N LEU A 113 6.60 -5.57 1.27
CA LEU A 113 5.17 -5.58 0.98
C LEU A 113 4.91 -4.90 -0.36
N THR A 114 3.95 -5.43 -1.11
CA THR A 114 3.55 -4.87 -2.39
C THR A 114 2.04 -4.75 -2.45
N PHE A 115 1.60 -3.63 -3.03
CA PHE A 115 0.20 -3.38 -3.33
C PHE A 115 0.07 -3.14 -4.82
N LYS A 116 -0.91 -3.79 -5.45
CA LYS A 116 -1.22 -3.60 -6.87
C LYS A 116 -2.72 -3.61 -7.06
N SER A 117 -3.25 -2.50 -7.58
CA SER A 117 -4.60 -2.39 -8.10
C SER A 117 -4.57 -2.13 -9.61
N PHE A 118 -5.72 -1.85 -10.22
CA PHE A 118 -5.79 -1.50 -11.64
C PHE A 118 -5.04 -0.19 -11.95
N SER A 119 -5.12 0.79 -11.06
CA SER A 119 -4.61 2.15 -11.28
C SER A 119 -3.34 2.47 -10.48
N HIS A 120 -3.09 1.74 -9.38
CA HIS A 120 -2.03 2.06 -8.44
C HIS A 120 -1.10 0.89 -8.20
N ASN A 121 0.19 1.19 -8.10
CA ASN A 121 1.19 0.27 -7.60
C ASN A 121 1.95 0.90 -6.44
N GLY A 122 2.41 0.06 -5.52
CA GLY A 122 3.24 0.52 -4.45
C GLY A 122 4.02 -0.59 -3.78
N SER A 123 5.01 -0.19 -3.00
CA SER A 123 5.81 -1.10 -2.20
C SER A 123 6.21 -0.50 -0.87
N LEU A 124 6.46 -1.35 0.12
CA LEU A 124 7.08 -1.00 1.38
C LEU A 124 8.33 -1.86 1.54
N SER A 125 9.48 -1.19 1.67
CA SER A 125 10.79 -1.83 1.84
C SER A 125 11.61 -1.16 2.94
N VAL A 126 12.61 -1.86 3.46
CA VAL A 126 13.51 -1.31 4.49
C VAL A 126 14.42 -0.24 3.90
N ASP A 127 14.60 0.86 4.63
CA ASP A 127 15.63 1.86 4.34
C ASP A 127 16.81 1.65 5.28
N ALA A 128 17.85 0.98 4.77
CA ALA A 128 19.04 0.64 5.54
C ALA A 128 19.83 1.86 6.04
N ASN A 129 19.60 3.05 5.49
CA ASN A 129 20.31 4.27 5.89
C ASN A 129 19.74 4.88 7.18
N ARG A 130 18.62 4.36 7.68
CA ARG A 130 17.91 4.89 8.85
C ARG A 130 17.65 3.76 9.84
N ARG A 131 17.85 4.05 11.12
CA ARG A 131 17.43 3.12 12.18
C ARG A 131 15.92 2.94 12.10
N ASN A 132 15.45 1.70 12.03
CA ASN A 132 14.03 1.37 11.81
C ASN A 132 13.41 2.02 10.56
N GLY A 133 14.24 2.37 9.57
CA GLY A 133 13.83 3.09 8.38
C GLY A 133 13.04 2.24 7.39
N PHE A 134 12.12 2.89 6.68
CA PHE A 134 11.44 2.28 5.53
C PHE A 134 11.22 3.29 4.41
N VAL A 135 11.10 2.77 3.18
CA VAL A 135 10.66 3.51 2.00
C VAL A 135 9.31 2.96 1.58
N LEU A 136 8.33 3.86 1.52
CA LEU A 136 6.99 3.63 0.99
C LEU A 136 6.92 4.24 -0.40
N THR A 137 6.64 3.43 -1.42
CA THR A 137 6.45 3.91 -2.80
C THR A 137 5.00 3.79 -3.22
N THR A 138 4.50 4.78 -3.95
CA THR A 138 3.18 4.76 -4.58
C THR A 138 3.28 5.49 -5.91
N ASP A 139 3.04 4.77 -7.00
CA ASP A 139 3.11 5.28 -8.38
C ASP A 139 4.39 6.07 -8.68
N GLY A 140 5.53 5.53 -8.23
CA GLY A 140 6.86 6.14 -8.40
C GLY A 140 7.22 7.21 -7.37
N HIS A 141 6.28 7.71 -6.56
CA HIS A 141 6.56 8.66 -5.49
C HIS A 141 7.02 7.93 -4.23
N ALA A 142 8.13 8.38 -3.63
CA ALA A 142 8.74 7.74 -2.47
C ALA A 142 8.63 8.61 -1.22
N ASN A 143 7.96 8.09 -0.18
CA ASN A 143 7.92 8.66 1.16
C ASN A 143 8.81 7.83 2.09
N ARG A 144 9.62 8.50 2.91
CA ARG A 144 10.51 7.83 3.86
C ARG A 144 10.01 8.03 5.26
N GLY A 145 9.98 6.96 6.03
CA GLY A 145 9.53 6.96 7.42
C GLY A 145 10.45 6.16 8.31
N THR A 146 10.09 6.10 9.58
CA THR A 146 10.78 5.30 10.59
C THR A 146 9.73 4.65 11.47
N PHE A 147 9.82 3.33 11.62
CA PHE A 147 8.94 2.62 12.53
C PHE A 147 9.25 3.03 13.98
N PRO A 148 8.22 3.30 14.80
CA PRO A 148 8.39 3.52 16.23
C PRO A 148 9.22 2.41 16.88
N ALA A 149 10.04 2.77 17.88
CA ALA A 149 10.94 1.81 18.53
C ALA A 149 10.23 0.58 19.10
N TRP A 150 8.99 0.74 19.59
CA TRP A 150 8.18 -0.36 20.12
C TRP A 150 7.66 -1.34 19.06
N MET A 151 7.64 -0.95 17.77
CA MET A 151 7.21 -1.81 16.66
C MET A 151 8.32 -2.70 16.11
N VAL A 152 9.58 -2.47 16.49
CA VAL A 152 10.74 -3.21 15.97
C VAL A 152 11.46 -3.91 17.12
N SER A 153 11.47 -5.24 17.09
CA SER A 153 12.13 -6.06 18.12
C SER A 153 13.64 -6.17 17.89
N SER A 154 14.07 -6.25 16.63
CA SER A 154 15.48 -6.25 16.27
C SER A 154 15.70 -5.67 14.88
N GLN A 155 16.92 -5.18 14.64
CA GLN A 155 17.38 -4.67 13.36
C GLN A 155 18.76 -5.27 13.06
N ASP A 156 18.92 -5.88 11.88
CA ASP A 156 20.17 -6.53 11.47
C ASP A 156 21.07 -5.54 10.71
N ASN A 157 21.75 -4.65 11.45
CA ASN A 157 22.68 -3.66 10.88
C ASN A 157 22.07 -2.82 9.73
N GLY A 158 20.75 -2.62 9.75
CA GLY A 158 20.00 -1.90 8.71
C GLY A 158 19.38 -2.76 7.61
N SER A 159 19.77 -4.03 7.43
CA SER A 159 19.34 -4.83 6.28
C SER A 159 17.93 -5.40 6.42
N SER A 160 17.48 -5.66 7.65
CA SER A 160 16.13 -6.16 7.95
C SER A 160 15.62 -5.66 9.29
N LEU A 161 14.30 -5.68 9.44
CA LEU A 161 13.55 -5.30 10.62
C LEU A 161 12.65 -6.47 11.02
N LEU A 162 12.81 -6.94 12.25
CA LEU A 162 11.86 -7.88 12.84
C LEU A 162 10.75 -7.08 13.52
N LEU A 163 9.52 -7.24 13.02
CA LEU A 163 8.37 -6.58 13.64
C LEU A 163 8.06 -7.20 14.99
N SER A 164 7.79 -6.35 15.97
CA SER A 164 7.48 -6.78 17.32
C SER A 164 6.24 -7.66 17.37
N HIS A 165 6.36 -8.76 18.08
CA HIS A 165 5.23 -9.56 18.52
C HIS A 165 4.76 -8.99 19.86
N THR A 166 3.54 -8.48 19.95
CA THR A 166 2.97 -8.11 21.25
C THR A 166 2.66 -9.39 22.01
N GLU A 167 3.47 -9.70 23.02
CA GLU A 167 3.18 -10.73 24.02
C GLU A 167 2.08 -10.24 24.98
N GLY A 168 0.85 -10.26 24.49
CA GLY A 168 -0.36 -10.17 25.30
C GLY A 168 -1.31 -11.26 24.83
N PRO A 169 -1.91 -12.07 25.72
CA PRO A 169 -2.68 -13.26 25.35
C PRO A 169 -3.89 -12.98 24.42
N ASN A 170 -4.28 -11.71 24.24
CA ASN A 170 -5.47 -11.30 23.49
C ASN A 170 -5.24 -10.14 22.49
N SER A 171 -4.00 -9.81 22.11
CA SER A 171 -3.77 -8.76 21.09
C SER A 171 -3.42 -9.36 19.74
N THR A 172 -4.39 -9.34 18.81
CA THR A 172 -4.12 -9.68 17.41
C THR A 172 -3.76 -8.41 16.64
N GLU A 173 -2.55 -8.40 16.06
CA GLU A 173 -2.03 -7.27 15.28
C GLU A 173 -1.44 -7.76 13.97
N PHE A 174 -1.40 -6.91 12.95
CA PHE A 174 -0.65 -7.14 11.71
C PHE A 174 -0.32 -5.81 11.04
N LEU A 175 0.76 -5.79 10.25
CA LEU A 175 1.09 -4.64 9.43
C LEU A 175 0.35 -4.76 8.10
N GLN A 176 -0.33 -3.69 7.68
CA GLN A 176 -1.04 -3.60 6.41
C GLN A 176 -0.45 -2.48 5.57
N PHE A 177 -0.22 -2.72 4.29
CA PHE A 177 0.09 -1.70 3.31
C PHE A 177 -1.06 -1.61 2.30
N HIS A 178 -1.73 -0.46 2.22
CA HIS A 178 -2.85 -0.27 1.33
C HIS A 178 -2.87 1.16 0.79
N LEU A 179 -2.97 1.31 -0.55
CA LEU A 179 -3.12 2.59 -1.25
C LEU A 179 -2.26 3.75 -0.69
N GLY A 180 -0.95 3.52 -0.57
CA GLY A 180 0.00 4.55 -0.15
C GLY A 180 0.00 4.88 1.34
N GLN A 181 -0.62 4.04 2.17
CA GLN A 181 -0.52 4.10 3.62
C GLN A 181 -0.14 2.73 4.19
N VAL A 182 0.79 2.73 5.14
CA VAL A 182 1.12 1.57 5.96
C VAL A 182 0.53 1.76 7.36
N SER A 183 -0.19 0.77 7.87
CA SER A 183 -0.88 0.82 9.15
C SER A 183 -0.61 -0.44 9.97
N LEU A 184 -0.36 -0.28 11.27
CA LEU A 184 -0.40 -1.38 12.22
C LEU A 184 -1.85 -1.53 12.69
N MET A 185 -2.50 -2.58 12.19
CA MET A 185 -3.89 -2.88 12.51
C MET A 185 -3.94 -3.73 13.78
N ARG A 186 -4.84 -3.38 14.69
CA ARG A 186 -5.12 -4.12 15.93
C ARG A 186 -6.59 -4.47 15.99
N TYR A 187 -6.89 -5.71 16.39
CA TYR A 187 -8.27 -6.08 16.66
C TYR A 187 -8.71 -5.50 18.02
N SER A 188 -9.81 -4.75 18.00
CA SER A 188 -10.52 -4.31 19.19
C SER A 188 -11.69 -5.25 19.43
N GLU A 189 -11.71 -5.91 20.58
CA GLU A 189 -12.83 -6.76 20.99
C GLU A 189 -14.12 -5.95 21.16
N PRO A 190 -15.30 -6.56 20.96
CA PRO A 190 -16.58 -5.92 21.24
C PRO A 190 -16.69 -5.55 22.72
N ASP A 191 -17.10 -4.31 23.01
CA ASP A 191 -17.52 -3.91 24.35
C ASP A 191 -19.01 -4.15 24.52
N HIS A 192 -19.35 -5.32 25.07
CA HIS A 192 -20.74 -5.70 25.33
C HIS A 192 -21.45 -4.79 26.35
N ALA A 193 -20.72 -4.07 27.21
CA ALA A 193 -21.30 -3.13 28.17
C ALA A 193 -21.65 -1.79 27.52
N ALA A 194 -20.90 -1.39 26.48
CA ALA A 194 -21.11 -0.14 25.75
C ALA A 194 -21.91 -0.29 24.43
N ASN A 195 -22.48 -1.47 24.15
CA ASN A 195 -23.04 -1.82 22.83
C ASN A 195 -22.02 -1.61 21.68
N GLY A 196 -20.72 -1.74 21.97
CA GLY A 196 -19.66 -1.59 20.98
C GLY A 196 -19.52 -2.83 20.11
N THR A 197 -19.37 -2.65 18.80
CA THR A 197 -18.98 -3.72 17.89
C THR A 197 -17.46 -3.85 17.84
N GLY A 198 -16.95 -5.08 17.87
CA GLY A 198 -15.52 -5.34 17.69
C GLY A 198 -15.09 -5.08 16.24
N GLY A 199 -13.84 -4.71 16.04
CA GLY A 199 -13.35 -4.33 14.72
C GLY A 199 -11.84 -4.06 14.66
N TRP A 200 -11.32 -3.96 13.44
CA TRP A 200 -9.94 -3.61 13.19
C TRP A 200 -9.76 -2.09 13.26
N VAL A 201 -8.83 -1.66 14.11
CA VAL A 201 -8.48 -0.25 14.28
C VAL A 201 -7.00 -0.04 13.99
N ALA A 202 -6.67 1.05 13.30
CA ALA A 202 -5.28 1.43 13.09
C ALA A 202 -4.71 1.97 14.40
N ARG A 203 -3.71 1.28 14.95
CA ARG A 203 -2.97 1.71 16.15
C ARG A 203 -1.90 2.74 15.81
N TRP A 204 -1.39 2.65 14.59
CA TRP A 204 -0.38 3.51 14.01
C TRP A 204 -0.52 3.49 12.50
N SER A 205 -0.32 4.64 11.84
CA SER A 205 -0.33 4.75 10.38
C SER A 205 0.77 5.68 9.92
N PHE A 206 1.32 5.41 8.74
CA PHE A 206 2.20 6.31 8.03
C PHE A 206 1.85 6.35 6.54
N PRO A 207 1.75 7.53 5.92
CA PRO A 207 1.76 8.83 6.58
C PRO A 207 0.51 8.99 7.47
N SER A 208 0.65 9.58 8.66
CA SER A 208 -0.45 9.75 9.61
C SER A 208 -1.35 10.93 9.27
N ASP A 209 -0.80 11.90 8.55
CA ASP A 209 -1.49 13.08 8.07
C ASP A 209 -0.86 13.59 6.76
N CYS A 210 -1.57 14.51 6.11
CA CYS A 210 -1.15 15.08 4.85
C CYS A 210 0.00 16.09 4.95
N LYS A 211 0.43 16.47 6.17
CA LYS A 211 1.54 17.43 6.36
C LYS A 211 2.90 16.75 6.20
N SER A 212 2.93 15.43 6.27
CA SER A 212 4.15 14.63 6.23
C SER A 212 4.65 14.28 4.82
N GLY A 213 3.92 14.64 3.75
CA GLY A 213 4.40 14.45 2.37
C GLY A 213 3.51 15.13 1.31
N GLY A 214 4.14 15.70 0.28
CA GLY A 214 3.47 16.50 -0.76
C GLY A 214 2.56 15.74 -1.73
N PHE A 215 2.48 14.41 -1.63
CA PHE A 215 1.68 13.54 -2.51
C PHE A 215 0.61 12.75 -1.75
N PHE A 216 0.44 13.02 -0.45
CA PHE A 216 -0.46 12.22 0.38
C PHE A 216 -1.93 12.38 -0.01
N CYS A 217 -2.37 13.54 -0.53
CA CYS A 217 -3.78 13.79 -0.86
C CYS A 217 -4.20 13.40 -2.29
N GLY A 218 -3.28 12.84 -3.09
CA GLY A 218 -3.52 12.52 -4.49
C GLY A 218 -3.77 13.74 -5.38
N ASP A 219 -4.08 13.48 -6.65
CA ASP A 219 -4.30 14.52 -7.65
C ASP A 219 -5.48 15.42 -7.28
N PHE A 220 -5.31 16.73 -7.42
CA PHE A 220 -6.33 17.75 -7.08
C PHE A 220 -6.84 17.70 -5.62
N GLY A 221 -6.16 16.94 -4.75
CA GLY A 221 -6.36 16.96 -3.30
C GLY A 221 -5.32 17.86 -2.64
N ALA A 222 -5.75 18.65 -1.65
CA ALA A 222 -4.89 19.55 -0.90
C ALA A 222 -4.97 19.26 0.61
N CYS A 223 -3.84 19.44 1.29
CA CYS A 223 -3.78 19.34 2.73
C CYS A 223 -4.37 20.62 3.36
N THR A 224 -5.49 20.49 4.04
CA THR A 224 -6.16 21.62 4.71
C THR A 224 -5.41 22.00 6.00
N GLY A 225 -5.68 23.21 6.53
CA GLY A 225 -5.10 23.65 7.82
C GLY A 225 -5.39 22.70 8.99
N SER A 226 -6.50 21.94 8.91
CA SER A 226 -6.87 20.91 9.89
C SER A 226 -6.00 19.64 9.83
N GLY A 227 -5.10 19.52 8.85
CA GLY A 227 -4.28 18.32 8.64
C GLY A 227 -5.02 17.18 7.93
N LYS A 228 -6.15 17.47 7.28
CA LYS A 228 -6.92 16.52 6.48
C LYS A 228 -6.83 16.85 4.99
N CYS A 229 -6.90 15.82 4.14
CA CYS A 229 -7.07 16.02 2.72
C CYS A 229 -8.49 16.51 2.40
N GLY A 230 -8.57 17.51 1.53
CA GLY A 230 -9.80 17.97 0.90
C GLY A 230 -9.58 18.16 -0.60
N CYS A 231 -10.61 17.96 -1.40
CA CYS A 231 -10.56 18.32 -2.81
C CYS A 231 -10.55 19.85 -2.95
N VAL A 232 -9.84 20.35 -3.95
CA VAL A 232 -9.92 21.76 -4.34
C VAL A 232 -11.33 22.08 -4.87
N ASP A 233 -11.73 23.35 -4.81
CA ASP A 233 -13.06 23.78 -5.23
C ASP A 233 -13.37 23.37 -6.69
N GLY A 234 -14.57 22.83 -6.91
CA GLY A 234 -15.00 22.28 -8.21
C GLY A 234 -14.59 20.82 -8.45
N PHE A 235 -13.98 20.16 -7.47
CA PHE A 235 -13.60 18.75 -7.53
C PHE A 235 -14.26 17.95 -6.39
N THR A 236 -14.45 16.66 -6.64
CA THR A 236 -14.99 15.69 -5.69
C THR A 236 -14.09 14.45 -5.63
N PRO A 237 -14.06 13.70 -4.51
CA PRO A 237 -13.26 12.49 -4.42
C PRO A 237 -13.58 11.52 -5.55
N SER A 238 -12.57 11.04 -6.26
CA SER A 238 -12.78 10.09 -7.36
C SER A 238 -13.33 8.76 -6.87
N TYR A 239 -12.95 8.36 -5.65
CA TYR A 239 -13.47 7.18 -4.95
C TYR A 239 -13.89 7.55 -3.52
N PRO A 240 -15.16 7.97 -3.31
CA PRO A 240 -15.62 8.45 -2.01
C PRO A 240 -15.48 7.45 -0.85
N ILE A 241 -15.61 6.15 -1.14
CA ILE A 241 -15.46 5.09 -0.13
C ILE A 241 -14.02 5.03 0.37
N GLU A 242 -13.04 4.99 -0.54
CA GLU A 242 -11.61 4.95 -0.19
C GLU A 242 -11.18 6.25 0.51
N TRP A 243 -11.65 7.39 0.02
CA TRP A 243 -11.41 8.70 0.62
C TRP A 243 -11.92 8.76 2.07
N GLY A 244 -13.12 8.22 2.32
CA GLY A 244 -13.70 8.12 3.67
C GLY A 244 -12.93 7.20 4.62
N LEU A 245 -12.14 6.27 4.08
CA LEU A 245 -11.25 5.39 4.84
C LEU A 245 -9.83 5.98 5.04
N GLY A 246 -9.56 7.16 4.49
CA GLY A 246 -8.26 7.81 4.59
C GLY A 246 -7.25 7.40 3.52
N TYR A 247 -7.71 6.75 2.44
CA TYR A 247 -6.90 6.44 1.26
C TYR A 247 -7.14 7.48 0.18
N PHE A 248 -6.11 8.26 -0.13
CA PHE A 248 -6.22 9.43 -0.99
C PHE A 248 -5.45 9.30 -2.31
N ALA A 249 -4.84 8.14 -2.59
CA ALA A 249 -4.02 7.92 -3.78
C ALA A 249 -4.75 8.24 -5.10
N ASN A 250 -6.06 7.96 -5.15
CA ASN A 250 -6.92 8.26 -6.30
C ASN A 250 -7.26 9.75 -6.46
N GLY A 251 -6.99 10.59 -5.46
CA GLY A 251 -7.23 12.02 -5.53
C GLY A 251 -8.69 12.40 -5.75
N CYS A 252 -8.86 13.49 -6.50
CA CYS A 252 -10.13 14.11 -6.81
C CYS A 252 -10.28 14.31 -8.32
N SER A 253 -11.52 14.21 -8.78
CA SER A 253 -11.89 14.47 -10.18
C SER A 253 -12.80 15.68 -10.28
N ARG A 254 -12.72 16.39 -11.40
CA ARG A 254 -13.61 17.52 -11.69
C ARG A 254 -15.06 17.09 -11.60
N SER A 255 -15.89 17.90 -10.96
CA SER A 255 -17.33 17.67 -10.92
C SER A 255 -17.99 17.91 -12.28
N ILE A 256 -17.41 18.80 -13.10
CA ILE A 256 -17.85 19.14 -14.46
C ILE A 256 -16.63 19.07 -15.38
N PRO A 257 -16.66 18.28 -16.49
CA PRO A 257 -15.57 18.25 -17.47
C PRO A 257 -15.24 19.64 -18.03
N LEU A 258 -14.02 19.85 -18.52
CA LEU A 258 -13.68 21.11 -19.21
C LEU A 258 -14.29 21.11 -20.61
N SER A 259 -14.77 22.27 -21.04
CA SER A 259 -15.37 22.45 -22.37
C SER A 259 -14.37 22.85 -23.46
N CYS A 260 -13.10 23.09 -23.12
CA CYS A 260 -12.10 23.68 -24.01
C CYS A 260 -12.10 23.11 -25.44
N GLU A 261 -12.58 23.91 -26.41
CA GLU A 261 -12.60 23.55 -27.82
C GLU A 261 -11.78 24.49 -28.70
N SER A 262 -10.93 23.87 -29.52
CA SER A 262 -10.27 24.48 -30.68
C SER A 262 -11.21 24.43 -31.89
N GLY A 263 -12.33 25.16 -31.86
CA GLY A 263 -13.37 25.00 -32.91
C GLY A 263 -14.55 25.99 -32.90
N GLY A 264 -14.83 26.68 -31.78
CA GLY A 264 -15.75 27.83 -31.77
C GLY A 264 -17.12 27.61 -31.12
N GLN A 265 -17.39 26.46 -30.49
CA GLN A 265 -18.54 26.31 -29.57
C GLN A 265 -18.09 25.58 -28.30
N THR A 266 -18.23 26.24 -27.15
CA THR A 266 -17.98 25.65 -25.83
C THR A 266 -19.32 25.30 -25.18
N GLU A 267 -19.44 24.11 -24.56
CA GLU A 267 -20.67 23.74 -23.83
C GLU A 267 -20.89 24.65 -22.60
N HIS A 268 -19.80 25.11 -21.97
CA HIS A 268 -19.79 26.13 -20.93
C HIS A 268 -18.46 26.90 -20.87
N ASP A 269 -18.43 28.01 -20.11
CA ASP A 269 -17.23 28.80 -19.90
C ASP A 269 -16.30 28.16 -18.86
N ASP A 270 -15.06 27.86 -19.25
CA ASP A 270 -14.03 27.40 -18.32
C ASP A 270 -13.47 28.58 -17.50
N SER A 271 -13.37 28.39 -16.18
CA SER A 271 -12.87 29.39 -15.24
C SER A 271 -11.91 28.77 -14.22
N PHE A 272 -11.17 29.64 -13.53
CA PHE A 272 -10.23 29.22 -12.49
C PHE A 272 -10.78 29.60 -11.13
N ALA A 273 -10.75 28.65 -10.20
CA ALA A 273 -10.98 28.91 -8.79
C ALA A 273 -9.64 29.35 -8.15
N PRO A 274 -9.61 30.47 -7.40
CA PRO A 274 -8.41 30.88 -6.69
C PRO A 274 -8.09 29.89 -5.56
N LEU A 275 -6.84 29.47 -5.46
CA LEU A 275 -6.32 28.68 -4.34
C LEU A 275 -5.36 29.55 -3.53
N ASP A 276 -5.71 29.80 -2.27
CA ASP A 276 -4.91 30.61 -1.35
C ASP A 276 -4.15 29.75 -0.32
N LYS A 277 -3.14 30.34 0.31
CA LYS A 277 -2.40 29.76 1.46
C LYS A 277 -1.75 28.39 1.19
N LEU A 278 -1.42 28.09 -0.06
CA LEU A 278 -0.63 26.92 -0.41
C LEU A 278 0.77 27.03 0.18
N GLN A 279 1.26 25.97 0.83
CA GLN A 279 2.63 25.91 1.36
C GLN A 279 3.68 25.72 0.25
N GLY A 280 3.23 25.37 -0.96
CA GLY A 280 4.06 25.18 -2.14
C GLY A 280 3.18 25.04 -3.38
N LEU A 281 3.80 25.18 -4.55
CA LEU A 281 3.13 24.98 -5.83
C LEU A 281 3.26 23.51 -6.27
N PRO A 282 2.34 22.99 -7.11
CA PRO A 282 2.48 21.67 -7.70
C PRO A 282 3.79 21.54 -8.50
N TYR A 283 4.28 20.31 -8.66
CA TYR A 283 5.52 20.04 -9.41
C TYR A 283 5.32 20.19 -10.92
N ASN A 284 6.43 20.23 -11.68
CA ASN A 284 6.43 20.21 -13.15
C ASN A 284 5.72 21.38 -13.84
N ALA A 285 5.77 22.56 -13.24
CA ALA A 285 5.28 23.78 -13.86
C ALA A 285 6.11 24.15 -15.11
N GLN A 286 5.46 24.70 -16.13
CA GLN A 286 6.08 25.28 -17.31
C GLN A 286 6.14 26.79 -17.17
N ASP A 287 7.31 27.40 -17.35
CA ASP A 287 7.43 28.86 -17.38
C ASP A 287 6.82 29.42 -18.67
N GLU A 288 6.06 30.49 -18.55
CA GLU A 288 5.40 31.18 -19.66
C GLU A 288 5.75 32.67 -19.63
N VAL A 289 5.83 33.30 -20.81
CA VAL A 289 6.12 34.73 -20.91
C VAL A 289 4.81 35.51 -20.76
N ALA A 290 4.62 36.13 -19.59
CA ALA A 290 3.49 37.03 -19.33
C ALA A 290 3.94 38.19 -18.41
N GLY A 291 3.44 39.40 -18.69
CA GLY A 291 3.83 40.61 -17.97
C GLY A 291 2.93 40.95 -16.77
N THR A 292 1.76 40.33 -16.68
CA THR A 292 0.77 40.49 -15.61
C THR A 292 0.10 39.16 -15.24
N ASP A 293 -0.62 39.14 -14.12
CA ASP A 293 -1.45 38.00 -13.71
C ASP A 293 -2.54 37.73 -14.75
N GLU A 294 -3.18 38.78 -15.28
CA GLU A 294 -4.19 38.67 -16.32
C GLU A 294 -3.62 38.09 -17.63
N ASP A 295 -2.41 38.48 -18.01
CA ASP A 295 -1.72 37.93 -19.18
C ASP A 295 -1.43 36.44 -18.97
N CYS A 296 -1.00 36.06 -17.76
CA CYS A 296 -0.70 34.67 -17.40
C CYS A 296 -1.97 33.81 -17.42
N ARG A 297 -3.06 34.32 -16.84
CA ARG A 297 -4.39 33.70 -16.90
C ARG A 297 -4.86 33.52 -18.34
N ALA A 298 -4.72 34.55 -19.18
CA ALA A 298 -5.10 34.51 -20.58
C ALA A 298 -4.22 33.56 -21.40
N ALA A 299 -2.95 33.41 -21.05
CA ALA A 299 -2.05 32.43 -21.67
C ALA A 299 -2.49 31.01 -21.35
N CYS A 300 -2.84 30.72 -20.09
CA CYS A 300 -3.38 29.41 -19.69
C CYS A 300 -4.68 29.08 -20.44
N ARG A 301 -5.66 30.00 -20.46
CA ARG A 301 -6.94 29.78 -21.16
C ARG A 301 -6.80 29.44 -22.65
N ARG A 302 -5.74 29.93 -23.30
CA ARG A 302 -5.47 29.66 -24.72
C ARG A 302 -4.91 28.26 -24.98
N LYS A 303 -4.51 27.53 -23.93
CA LYS A 303 -3.92 26.20 -24.03
C LYS A 303 -4.86 25.20 -23.35
N CYS A 304 -5.54 24.36 -24.12
CA CYS A 304 -6.54 23.41 -23.55
C CYS A 304 -5.95 22.36 -22.60
N TYR A 305 -4.64 22.15 -22.61
CA TYR A 305 -3.99 21.31 -21.61
C TYR A 305 -3.78 22.03 -20.27
N CYS A 306 -3.85 23.36 -20.24
CA CYS A 306 -3.54 24.15 -19.07
C CYS A 306 -4.70 24.08 -18.07
N ILE A 307 -4.42 23.51 -16.92
CA ILE A 307 -5.36 23.23 -15.84
C ILE A 307 -5.16 24.13 -14.63
N ALA A 308 -3.99 24.77 -14.50
CA ALA A 308 -3.72 25.74 -13.45
C ALA A 308 -2.64 26.75 -13.90
N TYR A 309 -2.64 27.92 -13.27
CA TYR A 309 -1.56 28.90 -13.42
C TYR A 309 -1.24 29.56 -12.09
N SER A 310 -0.06 30.16 -12.00
CA SER A 310 0.31 31.04 -10.90
C SER A 310 1.14 32.21 -11.42
N TYR A 311 0.99 33.37 -10.78
CA TYR A 311 1.74 34.57 -11.09
C TYR A 311 2.32 35.17 -9.79
N GLY A 312 3.63 35.48 -9.80
CA GLY A 312 4.29 36.14 -8.66
C GLY A 312 5.81 36.20 -8.79
N HIS A 313 6.44 35.08 -9.15
CA HIS A 313 7.87 35.01 -9.49
C HIS A 313 8.06 34.71 -10.99
N GLY A 314 7.20 35.30 -11.83
CA GLY A 314 6.98 34.90 -13.21
C GLY A 314 5.67 34.11 -13.38
N CYS A 315 5.27 33.90 -14.63
CA CYS A 315 4.08 33.12 -14.97
C CYS A 315 4.44 31.65 -15.11
N LYS A 316 3.68 30.80 -14.41
CA LYS A 316 3.84 29.35 -14.44
C LYS A 316 2.51 28.69 -14.78
N LEU A 317 2.55 27.73 -15.68
CA LEU A 317 1.39 26.97 -16.16
C LEU A 317 1.56 25.48 -15.81
N TRP A 318 0.45 24.80 -15.54
CA TRP A 318 0.36 23.34 -15.43
C TRP A 318 -0.61 22.83 -16.47
#